data_AF-A0A960ZR83-F1
#
_entry.id   AF-A0A960ZR83-F1
#
_cell.length_a   1.000
_cell.length_b   1.000
_cell.length_c   1.000
_cell.angle_alpha   90.00
_cell.angle_beta   90.00
_cell.angle_gamma   90.00
#
_symmetry.space_group_name_H-M   'P 1'
#
loop_
_entity.id
_entity.type
_entity.pdbx_description
1 polymer ?
#
loop_
_entity_poly.entity_id
_entity_poly.type
_entity_poly.pdbx_seq_one_letter_code
_entity_poly.pdbx_strand_id
1 'polypeptide(L)'
;MMKRIHLLPALVLLSGFLQAGEAEWTGTCKVHFSGESTLHDFEGTVATEPFTVSVSDMTEPSRATATSRVVVKAASMNTDNEKRDVEMHKCMDVTTHPEIVVEVDHLAVADTKPAADGPVPRPTVVPFKMTLMGKTHELTGRVSDWSYSDEGVSFTVSFPVSLKAAGIKPPSVLGVVKVKDEILVKASLSLKRK
;
A
#
# COMPACT_ATOMS: atom_id res chain seq x y z
N MET A 1 -20.14 27.53 72.71
CA MET A 1 -20.32 26.41 71.77
C MET A 1 -21.19 26.87 70.61
N MET A 2 -20.63 27.09 69.42
CA MET A 2 -21.35 27.11 68.14
C MET A 2 -20.34 26.71 67.06
N LYS A 3 -20.65 25.61 66.36
CA LYS A 3 -19.76 24.92 65.41
C LYS A 3 -19.72 25.66 64.08
N ARG A 4 -18.50 25.85 63.56
CA ARG A 4 -18.19 26.27 62.19
C ARG A 4 -18.61 25.18 61.20
N ILE A 5 -19.26 25.55 60.10
CA ILE A 5 -19.42 24.69 58.92
C ILE A 5 -18.77 25.43 57.76
N HIS A 6 -17.59 24.97 57.35
CA HIS A 6 -16.92 25.40 56.13
C HIS A 6 -17.39 24.49 55.00
N LEU A 7 -18.13 25.03 54.02
CA LEU A 7 -18.39 24.34 52.75
C LEU A 7 -17.15 24.46 51.87
N LEU A 8 -16.52 23.33 51.54
CA LEU A 8 -15.57 23.23 50.43
C LEU A 8 -16.34 23.11 49.10
N PRO A 9 -15.96 23.81 48.03
CA PRO A 9 -16.43 23.48 46.69
C PRO A 9 -15.63 22.30 46.14
N ALA A 10 -16.35 21.23 45.75
CA ALA A 10 -15.80 20.11 45.02
C ALA A 10 -15.58 20.53 43.55
N LEU A 11 -14.32 20.74 43.17
CA LEU A 11 -13.92 20.97 41.78
C LEU A 11 -13.91 19.62 41.04
N VAL A 12 -14.94 19.37 40.23
CA VAL A 12 -15.00 18.22 39.34
C VAL A 12 -14.18 18.54 38.09
N LEU A 13 -12.97 17.96 37.99
CA LEU A 13 -12.18 17.97 36.76
C LEU A 13 -12.79 16.95 35.78
N LEU A 14 -13.58 17.43 34.81
CA LEU A 14 -13.94 16.65 33.62
C LEU A 14 -12.68 16.51 32.75
N SER A 15 -11.92 15.44 32.94
CA SER A 15 -10.91 14.99 31.98
C SER A 15 -11.63 14.45 30.75
N GLY A 16 -11.99 15.33 29.82
CA GLY A 16 -12.39 14.92 28.47
C GLY A 16 -11.19 14.28 27.79
N PHE A 17 -11.18 12.94 27.72
CA PHE A 17 -10.32 12.24 26.78
C PHE A 17 -10.77 12.65 25.37
N LEU A 18 -10.02 13.56 24.74
CA LEU A 18 -10.05 13.72 23.29
C LEU A 18 -9.64 12.37 22.72
N GLN A 19 -10.60 11.54 22.31
CA GLN A 19 -10.31 10.42 21.44
C GLN A 19 -9.71 11.02 20.17
N ALA A 20 -8.42 10.76 19.95
CA ALA A 20 -7.80 11.00 18.66
C ALA A 20 -8.70 10.33 17.60
N GLY A 21 -9.17 11.10 16.62
CA GLY A 21 -10.11 10.61 15.64
C GLY A 21 -9.43 9.57 14.74
N GLU A 22 -9.65 8.30 15.02
CA GLU A 22 -9.28 7.20 14.14
C GLU A 22 -10.40 6.96 13.12
N ALA A 23 -10.02 6.82 11.85
CA ALA A 23 -10.91 6.43 10.78
C ALA A 23 -10.40 5.15 10.13
N GLU A 24 -11.28 4.16 9.97
CA GLU A 24 -10.97 2.96 9.20
C GLU A 24 -11.54 3.08 7.78
N TRP A 25 -10.75 2.63 6.82
CA TRP A 25 -11.14 2.52 5.43
C TRP A 25 -10.95 1.08 4.97
N THR A 26 -11.84 0.61 4.10
CA THR A 26 -11.69 -0.67 3.41
C THR A 26 -11.12 -0.41 2.02
N GLY A 27 -10.07 -1.13 1.67
CA GLY A 27 -9.36 -1.02 0.41
C GLY A 27 -9.48 -2.25 -0.46
N THR A 28 -9.48 -2.04 -1.77
CA THR A 28 -9.24 -3.07 -2.79
C THR A 28 -8.15 -2.58 -3.74
N CYS A 29 -7.41 -3.51 -4.33
CA CYS A 29 -6.35 -3.17 -5.26
C CYS A 29 -6.27 -4.18 -6.42
N LYS A 30 -6.13 -3.64 -7.64
CA LYS A 30 -5.79 -4.40 -8.84
C LYS A 30 -4.39 -4.01 -9.28
N VAL A 31 -3.53 -4.99 -9.46
CA VAL A 31 -2.14 -4.80 -9.86
C VAL A 31 -1.98 -5.24 -11.31
N HIS A 32 -1.36 -4.38 -12.10
CA HIS A 32 -0.80 -4.69 -13.41
C HIS A 32 0.72 -4.63 -13.30
N PHE A 33 1.42 -5.56 -13.93
CA PHE A 33 2.87 -5.53 -14.02
C PHE A 33 3.32 -5.79 -15.45
N SER A 34 4.45 -5.19 -15.84
CA SER A 34 5.03 -5.37 -17.17
C SER A 34 6.54 -5.46 -17.12
N GLY A 35 7.11 -6.32 -17.96
CA GLY A 35 8.55 -6.47 -18.12
C GLY A 35 8.94 -6.63 -19.58
N GLU A 36 10.18 -6.27 -19.89
CA GLU A 36 10.74 -6.39 -21.23
C GLU A 36 11.59 -7.66 -21.36
N SER A 37 11.59 -8.28 -22.55
CA SER A 37 12.49 -9.39 -22.85
C SER A 37 13.08 -9.30 -24.26
N THR A 38 14.12 -10.08 -24.55
CA THR A 38 14.80 -10.07 -25.86
C THR A 38 13.93 -10.53 -27.04
N LEU A 39 12.81 -11.22 -26.80
CA LEU A 39 11.87 -11.62 -27.86
C LEU A 39 10.64 -10.72 -27.89
N HIS A 40 9.93 -10.64 -26.77
CA HIS A 40 8.69 -9.87 -26.64
C HIS A 40 8.51 -9.36 -25.21
N ASP A 41 7.91 -8.20 -25.07
CA ASP A 41 7.46 -7.71 -23.77
C ASP A 41 6.35 -8.61 -23.24
N PHE A 42 6.18 -8.58 -21.92
CA PHE A 42 5.11 -9.31 -21.26
C PHE A 42 4.45 -8.44 -20.22
N GLU A 43 3.21 -8.79 -19.93
CA GLU A 43 2.41 -8.18 -18.89
C GLU A 43 1.68 -9.27 -18.10
N GLY A 44 1.19 -8.88 -16.93
CA GLY A 44 0.30 -9.70 -16.15
C GLY A 44 -0.47 -8.90 -15.13
N THR A 45 -1.39 -9.57 -14.47
CA THR A 45 -2.29 -8.99 -13.49
C THR A 45 -2.39 -9.85 -12.24
N VAL A 46 -2.74 -9.21 -11.14
CA VAL A 46 -3.12 -9.88 -9.89
C VAL A 46 -4.01 -8.95 -9.05
N ALA A 47 -4.97 -9.53 -8.34
CA ALA A 47 -5.78 -8.79 -7.37
C ALA A 47 -5.26 -9.04 -5.95
N THR A 48 -5.41 -8.04 -5.09
CA THR A 48 -5.17 -8.19 -3.65
C THR A 48 -6.40 -8.76 -2.98
N GLU A 49 -6.22 -9.37 -1.81
CA GLU A 49 -7.33 -9.49 -0.87
C GLU A 49 -7.79 -8.09 -0.44
N PRO A 50 -9.07 -7.88 -0.06
CA PRO A 50 -9.48 -6.65 0.58
C PRO A 50 -8.65 -6.38 1.84
N PHE A 51 -8.29 -5.12 2.08
CA PHE A 51 -7.45 -4.71 3.19
C PHE A 51 -8.04 -3.52 3.95
N THR A 52 -7.47 -3.20 5.11
CA THR A 52 -7.86 -2.03 5.89
C THR A 52 -6.76 -0.97 5.82
N VAL A 53 -7.17 0.30 5.77
CA VAL A 53 -6.29 1.45 6.03
C VAL A 53 -6.78 2.13 7.29
N SER A 54 -5.90 2.24 8.28
CA SER A 54 -6.15 2.97 9.51
C SER A 54 -5.56 4.36 9.37
N VAL A 55 -6.39 5.39 9.56
CA VAL A 55 -5.96 6.79 9.53
C VAL A 55 -6.15 7.38 10.91
N SER A 56 -5.06 7.79 11.55
CA SER A 56 -5.06 8.43 12.87
C SER A 56 -5.15 9.95 12.74
N ASP A 57 -5.48 10.63 13.85
CA ASP A 57 -5.43 12.09 13.98
C ASP A 57 -6.20 12.86 12.90
N MET A 58 -7.33 12.32 12.43
CA MET A 58 -8.17 12.93 11.38
C MET A 58 -8.77 14.29 11.78
N THR A 59 -8.76 14.63 13.07
CA THR A 59 -9.18 15.94 13.58
C THR A 59 -8.18 17.05 13.27
N GLU A 60 -6.93 16.71 12.96
CA GLU A 60 -5.89 17.63 12.54
C GLU A 60 -5.13 17.04 11.34
N PRO A 61 -5.58 17.31 10.09
CA PRO A 61 -5.04 16.68 8.89
C PRO A 61 -3.52 16.84 8.69
N SER A 62 -2.92 17.89 9.26
CA SER A 62 -1.46 18.09 9.25
C SER A 62 -0.70 17.08 10.12
N ARG A 63 -1.35 16.41 11.06
CA ARG A 63 -0.81 15.36 11.92
C ARG A 63 -1.32 13.96 11.57
N ALA A 64 -2.31 13.85 10.68
CA ALA A 64 -2.89 12.58 10.30
C ALA A 64 -1.84 11.64 9.67
N THR A 65 -1.84 10.39 10.09
CA THR A 65 -0.98 9.35 9.52
C THR A 65 -1.80 8.14 9.08
N ALA A 66 -1.38 7.51 7.98
CA ALA A 66 -2.01 6.32 7.43
C ALA A 66 -1.12 5.09 7.59
N THR A 67 -1.72 3.98 8.02
CA THR A 67 -1.07 2.67 8.13
C THR A 67 -1.91 1.62 7.40
N SER A 68 -1.25 0.73 6.65
CA SER A 68 -1.94 -0.35 5.93
C SER A 68 -1.02 -1.54 5.68
N ARG A 69 -1.64 -2.71 5.50
CA ARG A 69 -0.99 -3.95 5.06
C ARG A 69 -1.78 -4.57 3.93
N VAL A 70 -1.16 -4.67 2.76
CA VAL A 70 -1.76 -5.22 1.54
C VAL A 70 -1.10 -6.56 1.23
N VAL A 71 -1.91 -7.57 0.92
CA VAL A 71 -1.44 -8.93 0.61
C VAL A 71 -1.85 -9.31 -0.80
N VAL A 72 -0.88 -9.79 -1.56
CA VAL A 72 -1.06 -10.42 -2.87
C VAL A 72 -0.67 -11.89 -2.75
N LYS A 73 -1.53 -12.79 -3.21
CA LYS A 73 -1.20 -14.20 -3.36
C LYS A 73 -0.34 -14.36 -4.62
N ALA A 74 0.93 -14.75 -4.46
CA ALA A 74 1.86 -14.81 -5.59
C ALA A 74 1.41 -15.82 -6.67
N ALA A 75 0.78 -16.93 -6.24
CA ALA A 75 0.24 -17.96 -7.12
C ALA A 75 -1.00 -17.50 -7.94
N SER A 76 -1.63 -16.37 -7.63
CA SER A 76 -2.76 -15.83 -8.43
C SER A 76 -2.32 -14.82 -9.49
N MET A 77 -1.02 -14.57 -9.63
CA MET A 77 -0.48 -13.76 -10.73
C MET A 77 -0.68 -14.48 -12.06
N ASN A 78 -1.24 -13.77 -13.03
CA ASN A 78 -1.62 -14.30 -14.34
C ASN A 78 -1.08 -13.40 -15.45
N THR A 79 -0.38 -13.99 -16.42
CA THR A 79 0.14 -13.32 -17.61
C THR A 79 -0.65 -13.68 -18.88
N ASP A 80 -1.81 -14.32 -18.74
CA ASP A 80 -2.61 -14.90 -19.82
C ASP A 80 -1.81 -15.90 -20.69
N ASN A 81 -0.82 -16.55 -20.09
CA ASN A 81 0.01 -17.59 -20.71
C ASN A 81 0.39 -18.62 -19.66
N GLU A 82 -0.35 -19.74 -19.63
CA GLU A 82 -0.21 -20.79 -18.62
C GLU A 82 1.23 -21.30 -18.45
N LYS A 83 1.98 -21.47 -19.55
CA LYS A 83 3.38 -21.92 -19.48
C LYS A 83 4.28 -20.87 -18.83
N ARG A 84 4.06 -19.59 -19.15
CA ARG A 84 4.79 -18.47 -18.53
C ARG A 84 4.42 -18.32 -17.07
N ASP A 85 3.16 -18.54 -16.71
CA ASP A 85 2.68 -18.46 -15.33
C ASP A 85 3.31 -19.55 -14.45
N VAL A 86 3.35 -20.80 -14.93
CA VAL A 86 4.03 -21.92 -14.25
C VAL A 86 5.51 -21.60 -13.99
N GLU A 87 6.23 -21.09 -14.99
CA GLU A 87 7.64 -20.73 -14.81
C GLU A 87 7.82 -19.50 -13.91
N MET A 88 6.95 -18.49 -14.03
CA MET A 88 6.97 -17.32 -13.15
C MET A 88 6.77 -17.73 -11.70
N HIS A 89 5.75 -18.54 -11.40
CA HIS A 89 5.47 -19.04 -10.05
C HIS A 89 6.62 -19.85 -9.48
N LYS A 90 7.29 -20.66 -10.32
CA LYS A 90 8.49 -21.41 -9.93
C LYS A 90 9.66 -20.47 -9.61
N CYS A 91 9.91 -19.47 -10.45
CA CYS A 91 10.97 -18.48 -10.23
C CYS A 91 10.73 -17.61 -9.00
N MET A 92 9.47 -17.40 -8.63
CA MET A 92 9.02 -16.71 -7.42
C MET A 92 8.81 -17.65 -6.23
N ASP A 93 9.19 -18.93 -6.36
CA ASP A 93 9.11 -19.95 -5.31
C ASP A 93 7.81 -19.86 -4.48
N VAL A 94 6.66 -19.76 -5.16
CA VAL A 94 5.38 -19.43 -4.51
C VAL A 94 4.91 -20.48 -3.50
N THR A 95 5.53 -21.66 -3.48
CA THR A 95 5.30 -22.67 -2.44
C THR A 95 5.95 -22.29 -1.12
N THR A 96 7.17 -21.74 -1.14
CA THR A 96 7.87 -21.26 0.07
C THR A 96 7.54 -19.80 0.39
N HIS A 97 7.23 -18.99 -0.62
CA HIS A 97 6.90 -17.58 -0.52
C HIS A 97 5.53 -17.28 -1.15
N PRO A 98 4.42 -17.73 -0.53
CA PRO A 98 3.08 -17.64 -1.13
C PRO A 98 2.51 -16.23 -1.20
N GLU A 99 3.06 -15.30 -0.42
CA GLU A 99 2.56 -13.94 -0.29
C GLU A 99 3.62 -12.91 -0.69
N ILE A 100 3.15 -11.87 -1.38
CA ILE A 100 3.84 -10.58 -1.49
C ILE A 100 3.10 -9.63 -0.56
N VAL A 101 3.83 -8.98 0.33
CA VAL A 101 3.24 -8.12 1.37
C VAL A 101 3.75 -6.69 1.17
N VAL A 102 2.84 -5.73 1.10
CA VAL A 102 3.16 -4.30 1.06
C VAL A 102 2.66 -3.64 2.34
N GLU A 103 3.55 -2.93 3.02
CA GLU A 103 3.27 -2.25 4.28
C GLU A 103 3.57 -0.76 4.17
N VAL A 104 2.58 0.04 4.56
CA VAL A 104 2.72 1.47 4.76
C VAL A 104 2.58 1.70 6.26
N ASP A 105 3.57 2.35 6.86
CA ASP A 105 3.66 2.55 8.30
C ASP A 105 3.75 4.05 8.62
N HIS A 106 2.74 4.58 9.31
CA HIS A 106 2.65 5.98 9.74
C HIS A 106 2.96 7.00 8.63
N LEU A 107 2.44 6.78 7.42
CA LEU A 107 2.59 7.73 6.33
C LEU A 107 1.87 9.03 6.68
N ALA A 108 2.64 10.10 6.90
CA ALA A 108 2.08 11.42 7.14
C ALA A 108 1.26 11.86 5.93
N VAL A 109 -0.06 12.01 6.10
CA VAL A 109 -0.98 12.42 5.04
C VAL A 109 -0.57 13.81 4.49
N ALA A 110 0.02 14.66 5.32
CA ALA A 110 0.52 15.97 4.92
C ALA A 110 1.80 15.91 4.04
N ASP A 111 2.70 14.96 4.28
CA ASP A 111 3.95 14.79 3.51
C ASP A 111 3.71 14.24 2.10
N THR A 112 2.48 13.76 1.89
CA THR A 112 1.97 13.42 0.58
C THR A 112 1.57 14.70 -0.17
N LYS A 113 2.58 15.49 -0.56
CA LYS A 113 2.45 16.88 -1.04
C LYS A 113 1.37 17.05 -2.13
N PRO A 114 0.23 17.73 -1.85
CA PRO A 114 -0.80 18.02 -2.84
C PRO A 114 -0.28 18.89 -3.99
N ALA A 115 -0.75 18.60 -5.20
CA ALA A 115 -0.98 19.67 -6.18
C ALA A 115 -2.23 20.47 -5.78
N ALA A 116 -2.19 21.79 -5.97
CA ALA A 116 -2.97 22.80 -5.23
C ALA A 116 -4.43 23.03 -5.71
N ASP A 117 -5.18 21.98 -6.03
CA ASP A 117 -6.48 22.04 -6.70
C ASP A 117 -7.65 21.39 -5.90
N GLY A 118 -7.54 21.27 -4.57
CA GLY A 118 -8.66 20.81 -3.72
C GLY A 118 -8.41 20.89 -2.20
N PRO A 119 -9.45 20.65 -1.37
CA PRO A 119 -9.36 20.75 0.10
C PRO A 119 -8.59 19.59 0.78
N VAL A 120 -8.18 18.57 0.03
CA VAL A 120 -7.51 17.36 0.56
C VAL A 120 -6.11 17.21 -0.06
N PRO A 121 -5.05 17.00 0.75
CA PRO A 121 -3.72 16.65 0.27
C PRO A 121 -3.69 15.45 -0.70
N ARG A 122 -2.87 15.52 -1.76
CA ARG A 122 -2.69 14.45 -2.75
C ARG A 122 -1.25 13.95 -2.75
N PRO A 123 -0.98 12.68 -2.41
CA PRO A 123 0.34 12.11 -2.59
C PRO A 123 0.85 12.26 -4.01
N THR A 124 2.15 12.56 -4.13
CA THR A 124 2.89 12.45 -5.39
C THR A 124 3.87 11.29 -5.35
N VAL A 125 4.42 10.99 -4.17
CA VAL A 125 5.28 9.85 -3.89
C VAL A 125 4.90 9.27 -2.53
N VAL A 126 4.81 7.94 -2.43
CA VAL A 126 4.50 7.22 -1.20
C VAL A 126 5.63 6.23 -0.89
N PRO A 127 6.35 6.36 0.24
CA PRO A 127 7.26 5.33 0.72
C PRO A 127 6.47 4.14 1.28
N PHE A 128 6.99 2.93 1.06
CA PHE A 128 6.43 1.69 1.61
C PHE A 128 7.50 0.60 1.69
N LYS A 129 7.20 -0.45 2.45
CA LYS A 129 7.99 -1.67 2.51
C LYS A 129 7.29 -2.75 1.68
N MET A 130 8.03 -3.45 0.84
CA MET A 130 7.53 -4.62 0.11
C MET A 130 8.35 -5.84 0.48
N THR A 131 7.69 -6.87 1.00
CA THR A 131 8.28 -8.19 1.21
C THR A 131 7.95 -9.07 0.01
N LEU A 132 8.99 -9.48 -0.72
CA LEU A 132 8.94 -10.31 -1.92
C LEU A 132 10.03 -11.38 -1.82
N MET A 133 9.72 -12.65 -2.10
CA MET A 133 10.69 -13.75 -1.94
C MET A 133 11.32 -13.81 -0.53
N GLY A 134 10.52 -13.49 0.50
CA GLY A 134 10.98 -13.43 1.89
C GLY A 134 11.96 -12.29 2.21
N LYS A 135 12.21 -11.38 1.28
CA LYS A 135 13.09 -10.21 1.47
C LYS A 135 12.28 -8.94 1.48
N THR A 136 12.55 -8.08 2.45
CA THR A 136 11.91 -6.76 2.55
C THR A 136 12.74 -5.71 1.83
N HIS A 137 12.07 -4.91 1.00
CA HIS A 137 12.62 -3.82 0.22
C HIS A 137 11.91 -2.53 0.60
N GLU A 138 12.69 -1.47 0.88
CA GLU A 138 12.14 -0.12 1.01
C GLU A 138 12.03 0.51 -0.38
N LEU A 139 10.81 0.89 -0.75
CA LEU A 139 10.48 1.40 -2.08
C LEU A 139 9.70 2.71 -1.96
N THR A 140 9.68 3.45 -3.07
CA THR A 140 8.83 4.62 -3.24
C THR A 140 7.99 4.46 -4.50
N GLY A 141 6.69 4.70 -4.39
CA GLY A 141 5.77 4.65 -5.52
C GLY A 141 5.28 6.03 -5.90
N ARG A 142 5.21 6.30 -7.20
CA ARG A 142 4.63 7.53 -7.74
C ARG A 142 3.12 7.40 -7.81
N VAL A 143 2.41 8.38 -7.30
CA VAL A 143 0.93 8.40 -7.31
C VAL A 143 0.41 9.17 -8.52
N SER A 144 -0.63 8.63 -9.15
CA SER A 144 -1.35 9.21 -10.29
C SER A 144 -2.85 8.92 -10.18
N ASP A 145 -3.63 9.48 -11.12
CA ASP A 145 -5.05 9.15 -11.33
C ASP A 145 -5.91 9.30 -10.06
N TRP A 146 -5.58 10.31 -9.26
CA TRP A 146 -6.21 10.57 -7.98
C TRP A 146 -7.64 11.09 -8.16
N SER A 147 -8.58 10.50 -7.44
CA SER A 147 -9.96 10.95 -7.34
C SER A 147 -10.46 10.82 -5.90
N TYR A 148 -11.27 11.79 -5.47
CA TYR A 148 -11.93 11.82 -4.17
C TYR A 148 -13.40 12.18 -4.38
N SER A 149 -14.30 11.42 -3.77
CA SER A 149 -15.74 11.69 -3.74
C SER A 149 -16.34 11.22 -2.42
N ASP A 150 -17.64 11.42 -2.24
CA ASP A 150 -18.37 10.89 -1.08
C ASP A 150 -18.35 9.35 -1.02
N GLU A 151 -18.10 8.68 -2.14
CA GLU A 151 -17.99 7.22 -2.21
C GLU A 151 -16.62 6.69 -1.75
N GLY A 152 -15.61 7.55 -1.68
CA GLY A 152 -14.27 7.19 -1.25
C GLY A 152 -13.14 7.83 -2.07
N VAL A 153 -11.98 7.18 -2.03
CA VAL A 153 -10.75 7.62 -2.70
C VAL A 153 -10.31 6.56 -3.70
N SER A 154 -9.83 6.96 -4.87
CA SER A 154 -9.15 6.06 -5.82
C SER A 154 -7.88 6.70 -6.37
N PHE A 155 -6.87 5.88 -6.63
CA PHE A 155 -5.60 6.32 -7.20
C PHE A 155 -4.78 5.15 -7.71
N THR A 156 -3.74 5.47 -8.48
CA THR A 156 -2.74 4.49 -8.96
C THR A 156 -1.38 4.79 -8.35
N VAL A 157 -0.67 3.73 -7.93
CA VAL A 157 0.73 3.79 -7.48
C VAL A 157 1.59 3.01 -8.46
N SER A 158 2.60 3.68 -9.03
CA SER A 158 3.55 3.07 -9.96
C SER A 158 4.96 3.02 -9.37
N PHE A 159 5.62 1.86 -9.46
CA PHE A 159 6.98 1.68 -8.97
C PHE A 159 7.73 0.56 -9.70
N PRO A 160 9.06 0.66 -9.83
CA PRO A 160 9.89 -0.43 -10.35
C PRO A 160 10.18 -1.48 -9.28
N VAL A 161 10.30 -2.74 -9.70
CA VAL A 161 10.77 -3.87 -8.90
C VAL A 161 11.96 -4.52 -9.60
N SER A 162 13.09 -4.65 -8.91
CA SER A 162 14.27 -5.36 -9.42
C SER A 162 14.18 -6.86 -9.10
N LEU A 163 14.16 -7.69 -10.14
CA LEU A 163 14.19 -9.15 -10.01
C LEU A 163 15.45 -9.61 -9.27
N LYS A 164 16.61 -9.06 -9.61
CA LYS A 164 17.90 -9.37 -8.99
C LYS A 164 17.93 -8.99 -7.51
N ALA A 165 17.40 -7.83 -7.14
CA ALA A 165 17.32 -7.42 -5.73
C ALA A 165 16.44 -8.38 -4.91
N ALA A 166 15.30 -8.79 -5.47
CA ALA A 166 14.43 -9.81 -4.89
C ALA A 166 15.08 -11.21 -4.89
N GLY A 167 16.06 -11.45 -5.76
CA GLY A 167 16.68 -12.76 -5.96
C GLY A 167 15.87 -13.69 -6.86
N ILE A 168 14.93 -13.14 -7.63
CA ILE A 168 14.18 -13.84 -8.66
C ILE A 168 15.09 -14.03 -9.86
N LYS A 169 15.26 -15.27 -10.29
CA LYS A 169 16.04 -15.62 -11.48
C LYS A 169 15.06 -15.93 -12.62
N PRO A 170 14.85 -15.00 -13.57
CA PRO A 170 13.96 -15.28 -14.68
C PRO A 170 14.48 -16.47 -15.50
N PRO A 171 13.58 -17.28 -16.08
CA PRO A 171 13.99 -18.43 -16.86
C PRO A 171 14.74 -17.98 -18.12
N SER A 172 15.83 -18.68 -18.45
CA SER A 172 16.56 -18.50 -19.70
C SER A 172 16.18 -19.65 -20.63
N VAL A 173 15.33 -19.38 -21.62
CA VAL A 173 14.95 -20.39 -22.63
C VAL A 173 16.07 -20.47 -23.66
N LEU A 174 16.79 -21.60 -23.68
CA LEU A 174 17.89 -21.93 -24.62
C LEU A 174 19.00 -20.87 -24.71
N GLY A 175 19.16 -20.01 -23.70
CA GLY A 175 20.16 -18.92 -23.71
C GLY A 175 19.80 -17.71 -24.56
N VAL A 176 18.65 -17.71 -25.23
CA VAL A 176 18.24 -16.66 -26.18
C VAL A 176 17.31 -15.64 -25.52
N VAL A 177 16.46 -16.08 -24.59
CA VAL A 177 15.51 -15.20 -23.90
C VAL A 177 16.13 -14.62 -22.63
N LYS A 178 16.27 -13.30 -22.59
CA LYS A 178 16.70 -12.56 -21.40
C LYS A 178 15.61 -11.57 -21.03
N VAL A 179 15.22 -11.58 -19.77
CA VAL A 179 14.29 -10.61 -19.18
C VAL A 179 15.09 -9.47 -18.58
N LYS A 180 14.68 -8.22 -18.79
CA LYS A 180 15.27 -7.07 -18.11
C LYS A 180 15.05 -7.20 -16.60
N ASP A 181 15.97 -6.64 -15.83
CA ASP A 181 15.91 -6.75 -14.36
C ASP A 181 14.70 -6.02 -13.75
N GLU A 182 14.26 -4.94 -14.38
CA GLU A 182 13.20 -4.09 -13.87
C GLU A 182 11.83 -4.55 -14.38
N ILE A 183 10.91 -4.77 -13.44
CA ILE A 183 9.48 -4.94 -13.69
C ILE A 183 8.76 -3.68 -13.23
N LEU A 184 8.01 -3.05 -14.12
CA LEU A 184 7.15 -1.93 -13.74
C LEU A 184 5.86 -2.48 -13.14
N VAL A 185 5.51 -2.02 -11.94
CA VAL A 185 4.27 -2.34 -11.25
C VAL A 185 3.37 -1.12 -11.22
N LYS A 186 2.08 -1.31 -11.52
CA LYS A 186 1.00 -0.33 -11.38
C LYS A 186 -0.12 -0.92 -10.53
N ALA A 187 -0.26 -0.43 -9.31
CA ALA A 187 -1.34 -0.79 -8.41
C ALA A 187 -2.46 0.25 -8.49
N SER A 188 -3.68 -0.15 -8.83
CA SER A 188 -4.87 0.71 -8.84
C SER A 188 -5.72 0.42 -7.61
N LEU A 189 -5.85 1.40 -6.73
CA LEU A 189 -6.48 1.29 -5.42
C LEU A 189 -7.83 1.99 -5.40
N SER A 190 -8.76 1.41 -4.63
CA SER A 190 -10.01 2.06 -4.25
C SER A 190 -10.24 1.84 -2.76
N LEU A 191 -10.40 2.94 -2.03
CA LEU A 191 -10.62 2.99 -0.59
C LEU A 191 -12.00 3.56 -0.30
N LYS A 192 -12.75 2.93 0.60
CA LYS A 192 -14.05 3.40 1.08
C LYS A 192 -14.02 3.55 2.59
N ARG A 193 -14.54 4.65 3.10
CA ARG A 193 -14.67 4.84 4.55
C ARG A 193 -15.64 3.81 5.12
N LYS A 194 -15.32 3.24 6.28
CA LYS A 194 -16.27 2.41 7.04
C LYS A 194 -17.32 3.26 7.73
#